data_AF-A0AAU5K0N3-F1
#
_entry.id   AF-A0AAU5K0N3-F1
#
_cell.length_a   1.000
_cell.length_b   1.000
_cell.length_c   1.000
_cell.angle_alpha   90.00
_cell.angle_beta   90.00
_cell.angle_gamma   90.00
#
_symmetry.space_group_name_H-M   'P 1'
#
loop_
_entity.id
_entity.type
_entity.pdbx_description
1 polymer ?
#
loop_
_entity_poly.entity_id
_entity_poly.type
_entity_poly.pdbx_seq_one_letter_code
_entity_poly.pdbx_strand_id
1 'polypeptide(L)'
;MGASETSTPRGAVTVDGRELSPAVVILSGVVGGISLAVGALLALASLAGHAAGAWVSPAPLSPGLLGAAMAGVAPALFTVGRARVWEETRCLVLPLAIVLVGLFTVSLLNGGTLQAVHGGPLFLALFSLGWVATLGLLALAAVACLAAQYRRPAPPSGAERPRVVPLPGWSKPLLAVLGSGWLGIGAGLLAFPAFWGPLVPWTVNRADAQGLGVWALALGVGVLGSLVEDDLARIRPALTAVPAVALATAVVLAVHARAVDWTSGPGVALLALVAGLFTTGAAGRLLLSRAGAGAGADSGTA
;
A
#
# COMPACT_ATOMS: atom_id res chain seq x y z
N MET A 1 -12.41 63.97 16.26
CA MET A 1 -12.99 63.21 15.13
C MET A 1 -11.96 62.15 14.75
N GLY A 2 -11.92 61.04 15.51
CA GLY A 2 -10.94 59.98 15.35
C GLY A 2 -11.48 58.92 14.40
N ALA A 3 -10.78 58.69 13.30
CA ALA A 3 -11.12 57.65 12.33
C ALA A 3 -10.70 56.30 12.89
N SER A 4 -11.68 55.43 13.12
CA SER A 4 -11.52 54.05 13.56
C SER A 4 -10.89 53.23 12.42
N GLU A 5 -9.64 52.80 12.60
CA GLU A 5 -9.03 51.76 11.77
C GLU A 5 -9.79 50.45 11.99
N THR A 6 -10.52 50.05 10.95
CA THR A 6 -11.17 48.75 10.86
C THR A 6 -10.10 47.72 10.56
N SER A 7 -9.63 47.05 11.61
CA SER A 7 -8.75 45.90 11.53
C SER A 7 -9.45 44.77 10.76
N THR A 8 -9.05 44.58 9.50
CA THR A 8 -9.47 43.44 8.69
C THR A 8 -8.90 42.16 9.32
N PRO A 9 -9.72 41.14 9.64
CA PRO A 9 -9.21 39.92 10.24
C PRO A 9 -8.26 39.22 9.27
N ARG A 10 -7.10 38.80 9.79
CA ARG A 10 -6.08 38.00 9.08
C ARG A 10 -6.77 36.88 8.32
N GLY A 11 -6.52 36.82 7.01
CA GLY A 11 -7.06 35.82 6.11
C GLY A 11 -6.91 34.42 6.72
N ALA A 12 -8.05 33.75 6.88
CA ALA A 12 -8.05 32.31 7.05
C ALA A 12 -7.29 31.74 5.86
N VAL A 13 -6.16 31.07 6.13
CA VAL A 13 -5.43 30.32 5.11
C VAL A 13 -6.42 29.28 4.58
N THR A 14 -7.02 29.56 3.42
CA THR A 14 -7.86 28.61 2.73
C THR A 14 -6.96 27.44 2.37
N VAL A 15 -7.26 26.27 2.95
CA VAL A 15 -6.57 25.05 2.57
C VAL A 15 -7.01 24.74 1.14
N ASP A 16 -6.16 25.06 0.17
CA ASP A 16 -6.40 24.73 -1.24
C ASP A 16 -6.35 23.20 -1.42
N GLY A 17 -7.52 22.55 -1.40
CA GLY A 17 -7.69 21.11 -1.58
C GLY A 17 -8.84 20.55 -0.75
N ARG A 18 -9.20 19.28 -0.99
CA ARG A 18 -10.25 18.64 -0.18
C ARG A 18 -9.67 18.27 1.19
N GLU A 19 -10.23 18.82 2.27
CA GLU A 19 -9.80 18.49 3.64
C GLU A 19 -9.86 17.00 3.93
N LEU A 20 -8.79 16.49 4.55
CA LEU A 20 -8.71 15.09 4.97
C LEU A 20 -9.64 14.82 6.17
N SER A 21 -10.53 13.84 6.04
CA SER A 21 -11.38 13.42 7.16
C SER A 21 -10.55 12.82 8.30
N PRO A 22 -10.79 13.21 9.57
CA PRO A 22 -10.16 12.57 10.73
C PRO A 22 -10.42 11.05 10.80
N ALA A 23 -11.55 10.59 10.26
CA ALA A 23 -11.86 9.16 10.20
C ALA A 23 -10.86 8.38 9.34
N VAL A 24 -10.38 8.96 8.23
CA VAL A 24 -9.36 8.34 7.37
C VAL A 24 -8.02 8.25 8.10
N VAL A 25 -7.68 9.27 8.89
CA VAL A 25 -6.45 9.28 9.72
C VAL A 25 -6.51 8.20 10.78
N ILE A 26 -7.62 8.11 11.53
CA ILE A 26 -7.82 7.09 12.56
C ILE A 26 -7.77 5.69 11.95
N LEU A 27 -8.50 5.47 10.85
CA LEU A 27 -8.50 4.20 10.13
C LEU A 27 -7.08 3.82 9.70
N SER A 28 -6.34 4.76 9.09
CA SER A 28 -4.96 4.50 8.65
C SER A 28 -4.05 4.14 9.82
N GLY A 29 -4.16 4.83 10.96
CA GLY A 29 -3.39 4.51 12.16
C GLY A 29 -3.72 3.12 12.73
N VAL A 30 -5.00 2.76 12.82
CA VAL A 30 -5.45 1.44 13.27
C VAL A 30 -4.96 0.35 12.34
N VAL A 31 -5.15 0.51 11.02
CA VAL A 31 -4.68 -0.45 10.02
C VAL A 31 -3.16 -0.53 10.04
N GLY A 32 -2.44 0.57 10.25
CA GLY A 32 -0.99 0.60 10.42
C GLY A 32 -0.53 -0.23 11.61
N GLY A 33 -1.17 -0.07 12.77
CA GLY A 33 -0.86 -0.86 13.98
C GLY A 33 -1.10 -2.35 13.78
N ILE A 34 -2.26 -2.72 13.22
CA ILE A 34 -2.60 -4.11 12.91
C ILE A 34 -1.66 -4.70 11.86
N SER A 35 -1.36 -3.95 10.80
CA SER A 35 -0.47 -4.39 9.73
C SER A 35 0.96 -4.60 10.22
N LEU A 36 1.43 -3.76 11.14
CA LEU A 36 2.73 -3.95 11.77
C LEU A 36 2.73 -5.22 12.64
N ALA A 37 1.76 -5.36 13.54
CA ALA A 37 1.73 -6.48 14.49
C ALA A 37 1.49 -7.83 13.79
N VAL A 38 0.43 -7.93 12.99
CA VAL A 38 0.08 -9.16 12.26
C VAL A 38 1.07 -9.41 11.13
N GLY A 39 1.49 -8.37 10.41
CA GLY A 39 2.46 -8.51 9.33
C GLY A 39 3.82 -9.01 9.83
N ALA A 40 4.33 -8.44 10.92
CA ALA A 40 5.55 -8.93 11.56
C ALA A 40 5.39 -10.36 12.06
N LEU A 41 4.26 -10.71 12.69
CA LEU A 41 4.00 -12.08 13.14
C LEU A 41 4.05 -13.09 11.97
N LEU A 42 3.36 -12.80 10.87
CA LEU A 42 3.34 -13.67 9.68
C LEU A 42 4.73 -13.77 9.02
N ALA A 43 5.42 -12.65 8.88
CA ALA A 43 6.77 -12.63 8.31
C ALA A 43 7.75 -13.42 9.19
N LEU A 44 7.77 -13.19 10.50
CA LEU A 44 8.66 -13.90 11.43
C LEU A 44 8.35 -15.39 11.52
N ALA A 45 7.06 -15.77 11.54
CA ALA A 45 6.66 -17.17 11.50
C ALA A 45 7.15 -17.86 10.21
N SER A 46 7.02 -17.17 9.07
CA SER A 46 7.54 -17.65 7.79
C SER A 46 9.05 -17.80 7.79
N LEU A 47 9.79 -16.82 8.34
CA LEU A 47 11.24 -16.89 8.49
C LEU A 47 11.68 -18.06 9.38
N ALA A 48 10.86 -18.42 10.36
CA ALA A 48 11.02 -19.62 11.18
C ALA A 48 10.54 -20.91 10.50
N GLY A 49 10.13 -20.87 9.23
CA GLY A 49 9.69 -22.03 8.45
C GLY A 49 8.22 -22.43 8.64
N HIS A 50 7.42 -21.64 9.37
CA HIS A 50 6.02 -21.97 9.65
C HIS A 50 5.08 -21.32 8.64
N ALA A 51 4.20 -22.13 8.04
CA ALA A 51 3.10 -21.67 7.18
C ALA A 51 1.91 -21.15 8.01
N ALA A 52 2.16 -20.18 8.89
CA ALA A 52 1.13 -19.56 9.70
C ALA A 52 0.38 -18.50 8.89
N GLY A 53 -0.94 -18.59 8.84
CA GLY A 53 -1.81 -17.68 8.09
C GLY A 53 -3.27 -17.90 8.42
N ALA A 54 -4.15 -17.05 7.87
CA ALA A 54 -5.59 -17.15 8.08
C ALA A 54 -6.21 -18.37 7.37
N TRP A 55 -5.58 -18.82 6.28
CA TRP A 55 -5.92 -20.03 5.55
C TRP A 55 -4.73 -20.99 5.49
N VAL A 56 -5.01 -22.25 5.18
CA VAL A 56 -3.99 -23.29 5.02
C VAL A 56 -3.16 -22.96 3.77
N SER A 57 -1.83 -22.94 3.92
CA SER A 57 -0.88 -22.64 2.84
C SER A 57 0.10 -23.81 2.66
N PRO A 58 0.48 -24.17 1.43
CA PRO A 58 1.39 -25.30 1.17
C PRO A 58 2.82 -25.03 1.64
N ALA A 59 3.23 -23.76 1.70
CA ALA A 59 4.58 -23.35 2.06
C ALA A 59 4.57 -22.05 2.89
N PRO A 60 5.60 -21.80 3.72
CA PRO A 60 5.70 -20.59 4.53
C PRO A 60 5.90 -19.31 3.71
N LEU A 61 6.33 -19.43 2.45
CA LEU A 61 6.69 -18.29 1.61
C LEU A 61 5.52 -17.32 1.38
N SER A 62 4.35 -17.82 0.92
CA SER A 62 3.22 -16.93 0.60
C SER A 62 2.70 -16.16 1.82
N PRO A 63 2.42 -16.79 2.98
CA PRO A 63 2.03 -16.04 4.19
C PRO A 63 3.11 -15.06 4.65
N GLY A 64 4.39 -15.42 4.50
CA GLY A 64 5.51 -14.54 4.77
C GLY A 64 5.52 -13.29 3.89
N LEU A 65 5.22 -13.44 2.60
CA LEU A 65 5.14 -12.32 1.65
C LEU A 65 3.95 -11.40 1.95
N LEU A 66 2.79 -11.96 2.32
CA LEU A 66 1.66 -11.17 2.80
C LEU A 66 2.05 -10.38 4.07
N GLY A 67 2.72 -11.05 5.02
CA GLY A 67 3.20 -10.43 6.25
C GLY A 67 4.21 -9.32 6.00
N ALA A 68 5.17 -9.55 5.10
CA ALA A 68 6.17 -8.57 4.68
C ALA A 68 5.54 -7.34 4.05
N ALA A 69 4.52 -7.52 3.20
CA ALA A 69 3.81 -6.40 2.58
C ALA A 69 3.02 -5.59 3.62
N MET A 70 2.32 -6.27 4.55
CA MET A 70 1.63 -5.62 5.68
C MET A 70 2.59 -4.81 6.54
N ALA A 71 3.70 -5.42 6.97
CA ALA A 71 4.71 -4.77 7.80
C ALA A 71 5.41 -3.62 7.07
N GLY A 72 5.68 -3.78 5.78
CA GLY A 72 6.34 -2.77 4.94
C GLY A 72 5.49 -1.52 4.70
N VAL A 73 4.16 -1.66 4.57
CA VAL A 73 3.25 -0.51 4.39
C VAL A 73 2.99 0.24 5.71
N ALA A 74 3.05 -0.45 6.85
CA ALA A 74 2.65 0.12 8.14
C ALA A 74 3.30 1.48 8.49
N PRO A 75 4.62 1.71 8.33
CA PRO A 75 5.24 3.00 8.62
C PRO A 75 4.63 4.16 7.83
N ALA A 76 4.25 3.94 6.57
CA ALA A 76 3.63 4.97 5.74
C ALA A 76 2.23 5.33 6.22
N LEU A 77 1.46 4.36 6.73
CA LEU A 77 0.11 4.60 7.24
C LEU A 77 0.10 5.54 8.45
N PHE A 78 1.13 5.46 9.31
CA PHE A 78 1.29 6.41 10.42
C PHE A 78 1.60 7.84 9.96
N THR A 79 2.11 8.02 8.74
CA THR A 79 2.37 9.36 8.19
C THR A 79 1.12 10.05 7.66
N VAL A 80 0.00 9.34 7.45
CA VAL A 80 -1.28 9.90 6.97
C VAL A 80 -1.78 11.00 7.89
N GLY A 81 -1.59 10.88 9.21
CA GLY A 81 -1.99 11.92 10.17
C GLY A 81 -1.23 13.24 10.05
N ARG A 82 -0.16 13.29 9.25
CA ARG A 82 0.60 14.52 8.97
C ARG A 82 0.08 15.25 7.73
N ALA A 83 -0.72 14.60 6.90
CA ALA A 83 -1.30 15.20 5.71
C ALA A 83 -2.47 16.12 6.07
N ARG A 84 -2.61 17.21 5.34
CA ARG A 84 -3.70 18.18 5.54
C ARG A 84 -4.81 18.03 4.51
N VAL A 85 -4.46 17.55 3.32
CA VAL A 85 -5.36 17.42 2.19
C VAL A 85 -5.45 15.98 1.69
N TRP A 86 -6.59 15.63 1.12
CA TRP A 86 -6.89 14.30 0.60
C TRP A 86 -5.91 13.87 -0.50
N GLU A 87 -5.52 14.81 -1.35
CA GLU A 87 -4.65 14.60 -2.50
C GLU A 87 -3.26 14.10 -2.09
N GLU A 88 -2.77 14.46 -0.89
CA GLU A 88 -1.49 13.99 -0.34
C GLU A 88 -1.54 12.52 0.12
N THR A 89 -2.73 11.93 0.24
CA THR A 89 -2.90 10.60 0.83
C THR A 89 -3.65 9.63 -0.08
N ARG A 90 -4.36 10.10 -1.11
CA ARG A 90 -5.19 9.25 -1.98
C ARG A 90 -4.39 8.12 -2.64
N CYS A 91 -3.14 8.34 -3.03
CA CYS A 91 -2.25 7.30 -3.58
C CYS A 91 -1.86 6.20 -2.59
N LEU A 92 -2.01 6.43 -1.28
CA LEU A 92 -1.78 5.42 -0.25
C LEU A 92 -3.11 4.81 0.25
N VAL A 93 -4.14 5.64 0.44
CA VAL A 93 -5.43 5.23 1.00
C VAL A 93 -6.26 4.42 0.00
N LEU A 94 -6.18 4.70 -1.31
CA LEU A 94 -6.89 3.89 -2.32
C LEU A 94 -6.33 2.46 -2.40
N PRO A 95 -5.00 2.24 -2.53
CA PRO A 95 -4.42 0.90 -2.37
C PRO A 95 -4.74 0.23 -1.05
N LEU A 96 -4.77 0.97 0.06
CA LEU A 96 -5.15 0.43 1.37
C LEU A 96 -6.56 -0.16 1.34
N ALA A 97 -7.53 0.57 0.77
CA ALA A 97 -8.89 0.09 0.64
C ALA A 97 -8.99 -1.15 -0.26
N ILE A 98 -8.20 -1.20 -1.34
CA ILE A 98 -8.08 -2.38 -2.21
C ILE A 98 -7.57 -3.58 -1.40
N VAL A 99 -6.55 -3.40 -0.57
CA VAL A 99 -6.03 -4.48 0.28
C VAL A 99 -7.07 -4.99 1.26
N LEU A 100 -7.75 -4.08 1.97
CA LEU A 100 -8.75 -4.44 2.98
C LEU A 100 -9.95 -5.17 2.37
N VAL A 101 -10.55 -4.57 1.34
CA VAL A 101 -11.70 -5.16 0.65
C VAL A 101 -11.29 -6.45 -0.08
N GLY A 102 -10.15 -6.42 -0.80
CA GLY A 102 -9.65 -7.56 -1.55
C GLY A 102 -9.33 -8.76 -0.67
N LEU A 103 -8.56 -8.59 0.41
CA LEU A 103 -8.24 -9.70 1.32
C LEU A 103 -9.48 -10.21 2.05
N PHE A 104 -10.43 -9.34 2.39
CA PHE A 104 -11.71 -9.77 2.94
C PHE A 104 -12.48 -10.63 1.93
N THR A 105 -12.63 -10.16 0.69
CA THR A 105 -13.28 -10.92 -0.39
C THR A 105 -12.58 -12.26 -0.63
N VAL A 106 -11.25 -12.30 -0.71
CA VAL A 106 -10.48 -13.54 -0.86
C VAL A 106 -10.73 -14.50 0.31
N SER A 107 -10.79 -13.98 1.53
CA SER A 107 -11.05 -14.80 2.73
C SER A 107 -12.45 -15.42 2.69
N LEU A 108 -13.46 -14.68 2.22
CA LEU A 108 -14.83 -15.20 2.04
C LEU A 108 -14.92 -16.22 0.91
N LEU A 109 -14.33 -15.92 -0.26
CA LEU A 109 -14.35 -16.80 -1.43
C LEU A 109 -13.64 -18.14 -1.17
N ASN A 110 -12.61 -18.12 -0.34
CA ASN A 110 -11.84 -19.30 0.04
C ASN A 110 -12.17 -19.79 1.45
N GLY A 111 -13.39 -19.51 1.94
CA GLY A 111 -13.83 -19.85 3.30
C GLY A 111 -13.57 -21.29 3.71
N GLY A 112 -13.68 -22.26 2.79
CA GLY A 112 -13.38 -23.67 3.04
C GLY A 112 -11.91 -24.00 3.33
N THR A 113 -10.98 -23.09 3.04
CA THR A 113 -9.54 -23.21 3.30
C THR A 113 -9.09 -22.47 4.56
N LEU A 114 -10.00 -21.74 5.22
CA LEU A 114 -9.73 -21.06 6.47
C LEU A 114 -9.38 -22.08 7.55
N GLN A 115 -8.39 -21.76 8.39
CA GLN A 115 -7.98 -22.62 9.50
C GLN A 115 -9.15 -22.91 10.47
N ALA A 116 -10.10 -21.97 10.58
CA ALA A 116 -11.31 -22.14 11.39
C ALA A 116 -12.27 -23.22 10.87
N VAL A 117 -12.29 -23.46 9.55
CA VAL A 117 -13.19 -24.41 8.89
C VAL A 117 -12.50 -25.73 8.61
N HIS A 118 -11.24 -25.68 8.17
CA HIS A 118 -10.45 -26.85 7.86
C HIS A 118 -10.15 -27.72 9.08
N GLY A 119 -10.09 -27.11 10.26
CA GLY A 119 -9.69 -27.77 11.51
C GLY A 119 -8.17 -27.74 11.70
N GLY A 120 -7.74 -27.66 12.96
CA GLY A 120 -6.33 -27.50 13.31
C GLY A 120 -6.15 -26.99 14.75
N PRO A 121 -4.94 -26.50 15.09
CA PRO A 121 -4.67 -25.89 16.39
C PRO A 121 -5.64 -24.74 16.69
N LEU A 122 -6.22 -24.74 17.90
CA LEU A 122 -7.22 -23.73 18.32
C LEU A 122 -6.74 -22.30 18.07
N PHE A 123 -5.45 -22.02 18.31
CA PHE A 123 -4.85 -20.71 18.06
C PHE A 123 -4.99 -20.26 16.60
N LEU A 124 -4.74 -21.14 15.62
CA LEU A 124 -4.85 -20.81 14.20
C LEU A 124 -6.31 -20.64 13.77
N ALA A 125 -7.22 -21.43 14.34
CA ALA A 125 -8.65 -21.27 14.12
C ALA A 125 -9.15 -19.91 14.64
N LEU A 126 -8.79 -19.53 15.87
CA LEU A 126 -9.12 -18.23 16.44
C LEU A 126 -8.47 -17.07 15.68
N PHE A 127 -7.21 -17.23 15.25
CA PHE A 127 -6.53 -16.26 14.40
C PHE A 127 -7.27 -16.05 13.08
N SER A 128 -7.71 -17.13 12.44
CA SER A 128 -8.47 -17.08 11.18
C SER A 128 -9.83 -16.39 11.35
N LEU A 129 -10.57 -16.68 12.42
CA LEU A 129 -11.81 -15.96 12.75
C LEU A 129 -11.55 -14.47 13.02
N GLY A 130 -10.52 -14.17 13.82
CA GLY A 130 -10.11 -12.81 14.12
C GLY A 130 -9.68 -12.04 12.88
N TRP A 131 -8.97 -12.69 11.96
CA TRP A 131 -8.59 -12.16 10.65
C TRP A 131 -9.80 -11.76 9.82
N VAL A 132 -10.78 -12.67 9.63
CA VAL A 132 -11.99 -12.38 8.85
C VAL A 132 -12.82 -11.28 9.50
N ALA A 133 -13.05 -11.34 10.82
CA ALA A 133 -13.83 -10.34 11.53
C ALA A 133 -13.19 -8.95 11.46
N THR A 134 -11.88 -8.88 11.67
CA THR A 134 -11.11 -7.63 11.65
C THR A 134 -11.07 -7.06 10.23
N LEU A 135 -10.78 -7.88 9.21
CA LEU A 135 -10.82 -7.43 7.81
C LEU A 135 -12.22 -6.98 7.40
N GLY A 136 -13.28 -7.68 7.81
CA GLY A 136 -14.65 -7.28 7.54
C GLY A 136 -14.97 -5.90 8.11
N LEU A 137 -14.65 -5.67 9.39
CA LEU A 137 -14.85 -4.38 10.03
C LEU A 137 -14.04 -3.26 9.37
N LEU A 138 -12.75 -3.52 9.10
CA LEU A 138 -11.86 -2.54 8.47
C LEU A 138 -12.25 -2.24 7.02
N ALA A 139 -12.69 -3.23 6.25
CA ALA A 139 -13.15 -3.05 4.89
C ALA A 139 -14.42 -2.19 4.83
N LEU A 140 -15.40 -2.46 5.70
CA LEU A 140 -16.60 -1.64 5.83
C LEU A 140 -16.25 -0.21 6.26
N ALA A 141 -15.36 -0.05 7.23
CA ALA A 141 -14.88 1.25 7.68
C ALA A 141 -14.16 2.01 6.55
N ALA A 142 -13.33 1.33 5.76
CA ALA A 142 -12.62 1.92 4.62
C ALA A 142 -13.58 2.40 3.55
N VAL A 143 -14.56 1.57 3.15
CA VAL A 143 -15.59 1.95 2.16
C VAL A 143 -16.42 3.12 2.68
N ALA A 144 -16.84 3.09 3.94
CA ALA A 144 -17.59 4.19 4.56
C ALA A 144 -16.78 5.48 4.62
N CYS A 145 -15.50 5.41 5.03
CA CYS A 145 -14.60 6.56 5.07
C CYS A 145 -14.37 7.15 3.67
N LEU A 146 -14.14 6.31 2.66
CA LEU A 146 -13.98 6.75 1.28
C LEU A 146 -15.27 7.38 0.75
N ALA A 147 -16.41 6.73 0.92
CA ALA A 147 -17.71 7.28 0.51
C ALA A 147 -17.97 8.64 1.17
N ALA A 148 -17.72 8.77 2.47
CA ALA A 148 -17.84 10.03 3.19
C ALA A 148 -16.86 11.09 2.67
N GLN A 149 -15.59 10.71 2.41
CA GLN A 149 -14.58 11.60 1.87
C GLN A 149 -14.94 12.12 0.47
N TYR A 150 -15.46 11.26 -0.41
CA TYR A 150 -15.87 11.65 -1.76
C TYR A 150 -17.18 12.45 -1.81
N ARG A 151 -18.02 12.34 -0.77
CA ARG A 151 -19.24 13.15 -0.62
C ARG A 151 -18.97 14.56 -0.08
N ARG A 152 -17.78 14.84 0.48
CA ARG A 152 -17.45 16.20 0.93
C ARG A 152 -17.37 17.15 -0.27
N PRO A 153 -18.02 18.33 -0.21
CA PRO A 153 -17.96 19.32 -1.29
C PRO A 153 -16.51 19.61 -1.68
N ALA A 154 -16.23 19.59 -2.98
CA ALA A 154 -14.97 20.12 -3.47
C ALA A 154 -14.99 21.65 -3.33
N PRO A 155 -13.85 22.30 -3.04
CA PRO A 155 -13.75 23.75 -3.06
C PRO A 155 -14.31 24.33 -4.38
N PRO A 156 -14.96 25.50 -4.35
CA PRO A 156 -15.64 26.10 -5.50
C PRO A 156 -14.72 26.41 -6.69
N SER A 157 -13.41 26.50 -6.46
CA SER A 157 -12.40 26.38 -7.51
C SER A 157 -11.98 24.91 -7.63
N GLY A 158 -12.38 24.26 -8.73
CA GLY A 158 -11.80 22.98 -9.17
C GLY A 158 -10.31 23.05 -9.52
N ALA A 159 -9.58 24.05 -9.00
CA ALA A 159 -8.14 24.15 -9.04
C ALA A 159 -7.59 23.16 -8.01
N GLU A 160 -7.36 21.92 -8.44
CA GLU A 160 -6.38 21.07 -7.74
C GLU A 160 -5.14 21.93 -7.48
N ARG A 161 -4.64 21.91 -6.24
CA ARG A 161 -3.47 22.69 -5.82
C ARG A 161 -2.38 22.58 -6.89
N PRO A 162 -1.63 23.64 -7.22
CA PRO A 162 -0.57 23.57 -8.22
C PRO A 162 0.42 22.45 -7.88
N ARG A 163 0.86 21.71 -8.90
CA ARG A 163 1.91 20.69 -8.73
C ARG A 163 3.21 21.39 -8.36
N VAL A 164 3.81 21.00 -7.23
CA VAL A 164 4.98 21.72 -6.68
C VAL A 164 6.28 21.08 -7.14
N VAL A 165 6.33 19.74 -7.21
CA VAL A 165 7.53 19.00 -7.61
C VAL A 165 7.15 17.90 -8.61
N PRO A 166 7.09 18.20 -9.92
CA PRO A 166 6.64 17.23 -10.91
C PRO A 166 7.58 16.01 -11.01
N LEU A 167 7.03 14.85 -11.42
CA LEU A 167 7.87 13.69 -11.67
C LEU A 167 8.76 13.94 -12.91
N PRO A 168 10.05 13.53 -12.87
CA PRO A 168 10.90 13.61 -14.03
C PRO A 168 10.30 12.88 -15.23
N GLY A 169 10.26 13.51 -16.41
CA GLY A 169 9.60 12.92 -17.59
C GLY A 169 10.15 11.54 -18.00
N TRP A 170 11.44 11.29 -17.75
CA TRP A 170 12.10 10.01 -18.06
C TRP A 170 11.63 8.85 -17.17
N SER A 171 11.15 9.10 -15.95
CA SER A 171 10.71 8.03 -15.04
C SER A 171 9.28 7.59 -15.30
N LYS A 172 8.46 8.43 -15.95
CA LYS A 172 7.06 8.15 -16.27
C LYS A 172 6.82 6.84 -17.04
N PRO A 173 7.51 6.57 -18.18
CA PRO A 173 7.32 5.30 -18.89
C PRO A 173 7.74 4.08 -18.06
N LEU A 174 8.81 4.20 -17.26
CA LEU A 174 9.28 3.11 -16.39
C LEU A 174 8.27 2.79 -15.29
N LEU A 175 7.71 3.82 -14.65
CA LEU A 175 6.65 3.69 -13.66
C LEU A 175 5.37 3.11 -14.28
N ALA A 176 5.04 3.47 -15.53
CA ALA A 176 3.88 2.93 -16.23
C ALA A 176 4.04 1.42 -16.46
N VAL A 177 5.19 0.98 -16.97
CA VAL A 177 5.50 -0.44 -17.16
C VAL A 177 5.49 -1.20 -15.84
N LEU A 178 6.14 -0.67 -14.80
CA LEU A 178 6.19 -1.28 -13.48
C LEU A 178 4.80 -1.41 -12.87
N GLY A 179 4.02 -0.32 -12.87
CA GLY A 179 2.67 -0.28 -12.33
C GLY A 179 1.71 -1.19 -13.09
N SER A 180 1.74 -1.18 -14.43
CA SER A 180 0.95 -2.08 -15.27
C SER A 180 1.33 -3.55 -15.09
N GLY A 181 2.61 -3.86 -14.88
CA GLY A 181 3.07 -5.23 -14.59
C GLY A 181 2.47 -5.76 -13.29
N TRP A 182 2.60 -4.99 -12.20
CA TRP A 182 1.99 -5.35 -10.90
C TRP A 182 0.47 -5.44 -10.97
N LEU A 183 -0.17 -4.48 -11.64
CA LEU A 183 -1.62 -4.46 -11.83
C LEU A 183 -2.10 -5.69 -12.61
N GLY A 184 -1.44 -6.02 -13.72
CA GLY A 184 -1.78 -7.15 -14.59
C GLY A 184 -1.62 -8.49 -13.90
N ILE A 185 -0.48 -8.70 -13.22
CA ILE A 185 -0.23 -9.92 -12.43
C ILE A 185 -1.26 -10.02 -11.29
N GLY A 186 -1.51 -8.92 -10.58
CA GLY A 186 -2.47 -8.89 -9.48
C GLY A 186 -3.89 -9.23 -9.93
N ALA A 187 -4.35 -8.59 -11.01
CA ALA A 187 -5.65 -8.87 -11.62
C ALA A 187 -5.75 -10.32 -12.11
N GLY A 188 -4.70 -10.84 -12.74
CA GLY A 188 -4.62 -12.21 -13.22
C GLY A 188 -4.72 -13.24 -12.10
N LEU A 189 -3.95 -13.07 -11.03
CA LEU A 189 -3.97 -13.94 -9.86
C LEU A 189 -5.32 -13.90 -9.14
N LEU A 190 -6.00 -12.76 -9.13
CA LEU A 190 -7.33 -12.60 -8.52
C LEU A 190 -8.44 -13.27 -9.35
N ALA A 191 -8.49 -12.99 -10.65
CA ALA A 191 -9.57 -13.41 -11.53
C ALA A 191 -9.41 -14.86 -12.02
N PHE A 192 -8.17 -15.26 -12.33
CA PHE A 192 -7.86 -16.56 -12.94
C PHE A 192 -6.70 -17.28 -12.23
N PRO A 193 -6.81 -17.58 -10.91
CA PRO A 193 -5.72 -18.18 -10.13
C PRO A 193 -5.28 -19.56 -10.66
N ALA A 194 -6.14 -20.30 -11.35
CA ALA A 194 -5.79 -21.59 -11.94
C ALA A 194 -4.79 -21.45 -13.11
N PHE A 195 -4.84 -20.33 -13.85
CA PHE A 195 -3.92 -20.05 -14.96
C PHE A 195 -2.67 -19.31 -14.48
N TRP A 196 -2.84 -18.30 -13.62
CA TRP A 196 -1.73 -17.47 -13.14
C TRP A 196 -0.95 -18.08 -11.99
N GLY A 197 -1.57 -18.93 -11.16
CA GLY A 197 -0.92 -19.60 -10.04
C GLY A 197 0.30 -20.43 -10.44
N PRO A 198 0.22 -21.27 -11.49
CA PRO A 198 1.38 -21.99 -12.01
C PRO A 198 2.52 -21.12 -12.58
N LEU A 199 2.25 -19.84 -12.88
CA LEU A 199 3.27 -18.88 -13.32
C LEU A 199 3.99 -18.22 -12.14
N VAL A 200 3.55 -18.44 -10.89
CA VAL A 200 4.30 -18.01 -9.71
C VAL A 200 5.51 -18.93 -9.56
N PRO A 201 6.72 -18.41 -9.31
CA PRO A 201 7.94 -19.22 -9.29
C PRO A 201 8.08 -20.10 -8.04
N TRP A 202 7.00 -20.33 -7.29
CA TRP A 202 6.92 -21.27 -6.17
C TRP A 202 5.51 -21.85 -6.09
N THR A 203 5.36 -22.93 -5.33
CA THR A 203 4.07 -23.59 -5.14
C THR A 203 3.09 -22.70 -4.39
N VAL A 204 1.98 -22.37 -5.02
CA VAL A 204 0.87 -21.61 -4.43
C VAL A 204 -0.43 -22.38 -4.55
N ASN A 205 -1.28 -22.28 -3.54
CA ASN A 205 -2.68 -22.68 -3.68
C ASN A 205 -3.53 -21.49 -4.16
N ARG A 206 -4.83 -21.73 -4.37
CA ARG A 206 -5.76 -20.69 -4.84
C ARG A 206 -5.83 -19.47 -3.91
N ALA A 207 -5.92 -19.70 -2.59
CA ALA A 207 -6.05 -18.63 -1.60
C ALA A 207 -4.78 -17.76 -1.53
N ASP A 208 -3.60 -18.39 -1.56
CA ASP A 208 -2.31 -17.71 -1.63
C ASP A 208 -2.16 -16.90 -2.91
N ALA A 209 -2.47 -17.49 -4.06
CA ALA A 209 -2.41 -16.81 -5.35
C ALA A 209 -3.27 -15.55 -5.33
N GLN A 210 -4.53 -15.66 -4.88
CA GLN A 210 -5.42 -14.51 -4.79
C GLN A 210 -4.97 -13.49 -3.74
N GLY A 211 -4.49 -13.93 -2.57
CA GLY A 211 -3.97 -13.04 -1.53
C GLY A 211 -2.76 -12.23 -1.97
N LEU A 212 -1.80 -12.86 -2.66
CA LEU A 212 -0.69 -12.20 -3.34
C LEU A 212 -1.18 -11.28 -4.46
N GLY A 213 -2.22 -11.71 -5.19
CA GLY A 213 -2.88 -10.94 -6.23
C GLY A 213 -3.47 -9.62 -5.73
N VAL A 214 -4.09 -9.60 -4.54
CA VAL A 214 -4.59 -8.37 -3.90
C VAL A 214 -3.45 -7.38 -3.68
N TRP A 215 -2.32 -7.84 -3.13
CA TRP A 215 -1.16 -7.00 -2.86
C TRP A 215 -0.52 -6.48 -4.14
N ALA A 216 -0.35 -7.35 -5.14
CA ALA A 216 0.15 -6.96 -6.46
C ALA A 216 -0.75 -5.92 -7.12
N LEU A 217 -2.08 -6.10 -7.06
CA LEU A 217 -3.05 -5.14 -7.57
C LEU A 217 -2.94 -3.79 -6.86
N ALA A 218 -2.87 -3.80 -5.53
CA ALA A 218 -2.73 -2.58 -4.73
C ALA A 218 -1.43 -1.83 -5.03
N LEU A 219 -0.30 -2.54 -5.20
CA LEU A 219 0.97 -1.95 -5.62
C LEU A 219 0.87 -1.33 -7.01
N GLY A 220 0.25 -2.04 -7.97
CA GLY A 220 0.01 -1.53 -9.33
C GLY A 220 -0.82 -0.24 -9.32
N VAL A 221 -1.92 -0.21 -8.57
CA VAL A 221 -2.76 0.98 -8.40
C VAL A 221 -2.01 2.12 -7.72
N GLY A 222 -1.19 1.83 -6.70
CA GLY A 222 -0.37 2.86 -6.04
C GLY A 222 0.67 3.48 -6.98
N VAL A 223 1.38 2.65 -7.74
CA VAL A 223 2.40 3.10 -8.71
C VAL A 223 1.75 3.89 -9.85
N LEU A 224 0.68 3.38 -10.46
CA LEU A 224 -0.03 4.11 -11.52
C LEU A 224 -0.71 5.38 -11.00
N GLY A 225 -1.23 5.35 -9.76
CA GLY A 225 -1.77 6.52 -9.08
C GLY A 225 -0.73 7.63 -8.95
N SER A 226 0.54 7.28 -8.70
CA SER A 226 1.63 8.27 -8.65
C SER A 226 1.85 9.02 -9.97
N LEU A 227 1.59 8.38 -11.11
CA LEU A 227 1.66 9.01 -12.43
C LEU A 227 0.52 9.99 -12.67
N VAL A 228 -0.66 9.69 -12.12
CA VAL A 228 -1.83 10.56 -12.20
C VAL A 228 -1.62 11.83 -11.38
N GLU A 229 -1.02 11.71 -10.18
CA GLU A 229 -0.67 12.89 -9.38
C GLU A 229 0.38 13.76 -10.04
N ASP A 230 1.42 13.11 -10.58
CA ASP A 230 2.57 13.78 -11.16
C ASP A 230 3.21 14.82 -10.20
N ASP A 231 3.24 14.51 -8.89
CA ASP A 231 3.80 15.39 -7.86
C ASP A 231 4.46 14.59 -6.72
N LEU A 232 5.80 14.69 -6.61
CA LEU A 232 6.61 14.01 -5.61
C LEU A 232 6.25 14.39 -4.17
N ALA A 233 5.78 15.63 -3.94
CA ALA A 233 5.39 16.08 -2.62
C ALA A 233 4.14 15.35 -2.11
N ARG A 234 3.21 15.04 -3.02
CA ARG A 234 1.93 14.37 -2.72
C ARG A 234 2.09 12.87 -2.51
N ILE A 235 3.05 12.25 -3.18
CA ILE A 235 3.29 10.82 -3.04
C ILE A 235 4.29 10.47 -1.94
N ARG A 236 4.68 11.44 -1.09
CA ARG A 236 5.69 11.25 -0.03
C ARG A 236 5.41 10.06 0.89
N PRO A 237 4.16 9.81 1.36
CA PRO A 237 3.85 8.60 2.14
C PRO A 237 4.10 7.31 1.33
N ALA A 238 3.74 7.28 0.04
CA ALA A 238 3.96 6.12 -0.82
C ALA A 238 5.46 5.87 -1.07
N LEU A 239 6.28 6.92 -1.15
CA LEU A 239 7.73 6.82 -1.29
C LEU A 239 8.41 6.16 -0.08
N THR A 240 7.75 6.08 1.08
CA THR A 240 8.27 5.35 2.25
C THR A 240 7.79 3.90 2.27
N ALA A 241 6.52 3.66 1.93
CA ALA A 241 5.93 2.32 1.87
C ALA A 241 6.59 1.43 0.83
N VAL A 242 6.70 1.89 -0.42
CA VAL A 242 7.15 1.07 -1.54
C VAL A 242 8.53 0.44 -1.31
N PRO A 243 9.59 1.19 -0.92
CA PRO A 243 10.89 0.57 -0.67
C PRO A 243 10.89 -0.30 0.59
N ALA A 244 10.09 0.02 1.62
CA ALA A 244 9.99 -0.80 2.82
C ALA A 244 9.32 -2.16 2.52
N VAL A 245 8.25 -2.17 1.71
CA VAL A 245 7.63 -3.39 1.19
C VAL A 245 8.63 -4.18 0.35
N ALA A 246 9.32 -3.54 -0.60
CA ALA A 246 10.29 -4.22 -1.44
C ALA A 246 11.42 -4.87 -0.63
N LEU A 247 11.95 -4.18 0.40
CA LEU A 247 12.95 -4.74 1.30
C LEU A 247 12.41 -5.90 2.12
N ALA A 248 11.24 -5.76 2.75
CA ALA A 248 10.65 -6.83 3.54
C ALA A 248 10.37 -8.08 2.69
N THR A 249 9.83 -7.89 1.49
CA THR A 249 9.63 -8.96 0.49
C THR A 249 10.95 -9.59 0.07
N ALA A 250 11.98 -8.80 -0.21
CA ALA A 250 13.31 -9.31 -0.58
C ALA A 250 13.93 -10.16 0.53
N VAL A 251 13.76 -9.78 1.81
CA VAL A 251 14.24 -10.57 2.97
C VAL A 251 13.55 -11.93 3.01
N VAL A 252 12.21 -11.97 2.88
CA VAL A 252 11.46 -13.23 2.89
C VAL A 252 11.85 -14.11 1.69
N LEU A 253 11.99 -13.53 0.50
CA LEU A 253 12.44 -14.25 -0.71
C LEU A 253 13.87 -14.79 -0.57
N ALA A 254 14.78 -14.03 0.04
CA ALA A 254 16.16 -14.46 0.25
C ALA A 254 16.25 -15.64 1.24
N VAL A 255 15.49 -15.59 2.32
CA VAL A 255 15.44 -16.67 3.31
C VAL A 255 14.85 -17.96 2.72
N HIS A 256 13.83 -17.81 1.87
CA HIS A 256 13.19 -18.92 1.15
C HIS A 256 13.72 -19.11 -0.26
N ALA A 257 14.97 -18.70 -0.55
CA ALA A 257 15.49 -18.70 -1.91
C ALA A 257 15.46 -20.10 -2.56
N ARG A 258 15.58 -21.17 -1.77
CA ARG A 258 15.52 -22.55 -2.29
C ARG A 258 14.11 -22.99 -2.72
N ALA A 259 13.07 -22.33 -2.24
CA ALA A 259 11.67 -22.62 -2.60
C ALA A 259 11.23 -21.92 -3.89
N VAL A 260 12.06 -21.01 -4.42
CA VAL A 260 11.77 -20.21 -5.60
C VAL A 260 12.58 -20.72 -6.79
N ASP A 261 11.90 -20.97 -7.90
CA ASP A 261 12.54 -21.27 -9.18
C ASP A 261 13.03 -19.98 -9.85
N TRP A 262 14.25 -19.60 -9.51
CA TRP A 262 14.94 -18.44 -10.08
C TRP A 262 15.36 -18.62 -11.53
N THR A 263 15.35 -19.85 -12.06
CA THR A 263 15.72 -20.13 -13.45
C THR A 263 14.57 -19.90 -14.41
N SER A 264 13.34 -19.81 -13.88
CA SER A 264 12.14 -19.51 -14.64
C SER A 264 12.04 -18.04 -15.06
N GLY A 265 11.40 -17.79 -16.21
CA GLY A 265 11.06 -16.43 -16.65
C GLY A 265 10.30 -15.60 -15.59
N PRO A 266 9.28 -16.16 -14.92
CA PRO A 266 8.60 -15.48 -13.81
C PRO A 266 9.48 -15.17 -12.60
N GLY A 267 10.45 -16.03 -12.27
CA GLY A 267 11.44 -15.76 -11.22
C GLY A 267 12.26 -14.50 -11.51
N VAL A 268 12.74 -14.35 -12.75
CA VAL A 268 13.47 -13.16 -13.20
C VAL A 268 12.55 -11.93 -13.23
N ALA A 269 11.31 -12.08 -13.70
CA ALA A 269 10.32 -11.00 -13.74
C ALA A 269 9.98 -10.49 -12.32
N LEU A 270 9.81 -11.38 -11.35
CA LEU A 270 9.60 -11.01 -9.95
C LEU A 270 10.77 -10.20 -9.40
N LEU A 271 12.01 -10.66 -9.65
CA LEU A 271 13.21 -9.94 -9.20
C LEU A 271 13.26 -8.53 -9.79
N ALA A 272 12.98 -8.41 -11.10
CA ALA A 272 12.94 -7.12 -11.78
C ALA A 272 11.84 -6.19 -11.22
N LEU A 273 10.66 -6.72 -10.91
CA LEU A 273 9.55 -5.96 -10.33
C LEU A 273 9.84 -5.50 -8.89
N VAL A 274 10.41 -6.36 -8.05
CA VAL A 274 10.80 -6.02 -6.67
C VAL A 274 11.94 -5.01 -6.65
N ALA A 275 12.97 -5.21 -7.47
CA ALA A 275 14.06 -4.25 -7.65
C ALA A 275 13.53 -2.92 -8.21
N GLY A 276 12.58 -2.97 -9.15
CA GLY A 276 11.89 -1.80 -9.70
C GLY A 276 11.16 -0.99 -8.62
N LEU A 277 10.42 -1.64 -7.73
CA LEU A 277 9.79 -0.96 -6.59
C LEU A 277 10.83 -0.32 -5.67
N PHE A 278 11.88 -1.05 -5.30
CA PHE A 278 12.91 -0.52 -4.42
C PHE A 278 13.61 0.70 -5.03
N THR A 279 14.06 0.59 -6.28
CA THR A 279 14.79 1.64 -7.00
C THR A 279 13.92 2.87 -7.23
N THR A 280 12.66 2.71 -7.65
CA THR A 280 11.73 3.83 -7.85
C THR A 280 11.41 4.56 -6.54
N GLY A 281 11.14 3.82 -5.46
CA GLY A 281 10.91 4.39 -4.14
C GLY A 281 12.12 5.14 -3.59
N ALA A 282 13.32 4.53 -3.67
CA ALA A 282 14.56 5.14 -3.22
C ALA A 282 14.94 6.38 -4.04
N ALA A 283 14.86 6.30 -5.37
CA ALA A 283 15.13 7.42 -6.26
C ALA A 283 14.16 8.59 -6.01
N GLY A 284 12.85 8.30 -5.85
CA GLY A 284 11.85 9.33 -5.53
C GLY A 284 12.15 10.05 -4.20
N ARG A 285 12.58 9.32 -3.16
CA ARG A 285 13.00 9.93 -1.88
C ARG A 285 14.24 10.82 -2.04
N LEU A 286 15.24 10.38 -2.81
CA LEU A 286 16.46 11.15 -3.07
C LEU A 286 16.17 12.42 -3.89
N LEU A 287 15.26 12.35 -4.86
CA LEU A 287 14.85 13.53 -5.62
C LEU A 287 14.10 14.53 -4.73
N LEU A 288 13.22 14.04 -3.86
CA LEU A 288 12.48 14.89 -2.93
C LEU A 288 13.39 15.56 -1.89
N SER A 289 14.41 14.87 -1.37
CA SER A 289 15.37 15.47 -0.43
C SER A 289 16.25 16.54 -1.08
N ARG A 290 16.67 16.34 -2.33
CA ARG A 290 17.43 17.33 -3.09
C ARG A 290 16.61 18.58 -3.41
N ALA A 291 15.33 18.42 -3.77
CA ALA A 291 14.43 19.54 -4.01
C ALA A 291 14.22 20.40 -2.74
N GLY A 292 14.12 19.76 -1.57
CA GLY A 292 14.01 20.46 -0.27
C GLY A 292 15.29 21.18 0.15
N ALA A 293 16.47 20.64 -0.18
CA ALA A 293 17.76 21.27 0.13
C ALA A 293 18.02 22.53 -0.71
N GLY A 294 17.63 22.53 -1.99
CA GLY A 294 17.78 23.70 -2.87
C GLY A 294 16.97 24.91 -2.41
N ALA A 295 15.72 24.70 -1.99
CA ALA A 295 14.85 25.78 -1.51
C ALA A 295 15.35 26.42 -0.19
N GLY A 296 16.09 25.66 0.64
CA GLY A 296 16.69 26.17 1.88
C GLY A 296 17.94 27.03 1.66
N ALA A 297 18.66 26.84 0.55
CA ALA A 297 19.85 27.63 0.21
C ALA A 297 19.47 29.01 -0.34
N ASP A 298 18.42 29.10 -1.14
CA ASP A 298 17.97 30.36 -1.76
C ASP A 298 17.30 31.32 -0.74
N SER A 299 16.81 30.81 0.40
CA SER A 299 16.20 31.62 1.46
C SER A 299 17.19 32.16 2.50
N GLY A 300 18.47 31.78 2.41
CA GLY A 300 19.53 32.24 3.31
C GLY A 300 20.38 33.39 2.77
N THR A 301 20.00 34.00 1.64
CA THR A 301 20.74 35.09 0.98
C THR A 301 19.95 36.41 0.87
N ALA A 302 18.90 36.58 1.67
CA ALA A 302 18.12 37.82 1.76
C ALA A 302 18.38 38.57 3.08
#